data_AF-A0A8H6YVX4-F1
#
_entry.id   AF-A0A8H6YVX4-F1
#
_cell.length_a   1.000
_cell.length_b   1.000
_cell.length_c   1.000
_cell.angle_alpha   90.00
_cell.angle_beta   90.00
_cell.angle_gamma   90.00
#
_symmetry.space_group_name_H-M   'P 1'
#
loop_
_entity.id
_entity.type
_entity.pdbx_description
1 polymer ?
#
loop_
_entity_poly.entity_id
_entity_poly.type
_entity_poly.pdbx_seq_one_letter_code
_entity_poly.pdbx_strand_id
1 'polypeptide(L)'
;MGRSISRANSAWFSAVRFCSVSYLFFFPHSMNDGLNYGHAAALAYTTYKNPAFLPYAEQVWWAVNGYTLSQKEVNAGTLSLKNFTLKPTCSGITMAGGTFREKAITVPDMNAAATGGFLVLSALLAEATQDDMYLSAAKASADFLQAHLLNETVEASYNSGIMIEGLAILYSITGNASLYDQIGKMVTAGISYSGWQSQNGIIANGATKAGDMFFVRALATVNARNATTPALQSYISAYLAVQFNAVNDLATTKGSNIYANSWVGPPSLSFAPGNQTNAIQVLIGAINSDNVTTPSSAPSASVPSPSASNFSPPSPPPPHKSSSHVGAIVGGTLGGLALLGILVGILLWRRHRAQQDRDMTIKQPHSPEAPRINPFDLRFADVPSMPPRTTEFNSFSNGHPPSVTQGSTSPSQTDGGTMGTSGGPYGSTSSGPYGSAQTSGGPSMGEVASGVLYPGMMNSHDAAEDEPPEYPATETSHSRRHNGKTAS
;
A
#
# COMPACT_ATOMS: atom_id res chain seq x y z
N MET A 1 29.08 -1.67 -11.57
CA MET A 1 27.74 -2.24 -11.25
C MET A 1 27.77 -3.39 -10.24
N GLY A 2 28.54 -4.48 -10.45
CA GLY A 2 28.47 -5.67 -9.58
C GLY A 2 28.80 -5.49 -8.09
N ARG A 3 29.70 -4.55 -7.72
CA ARG A 3 30.08 -4.33 -6.31
C ARG A 3 29.04 -3.56 -5.49
N SER A 4 28.23 -2.70 -6.12
CA SER A 4 27.20 -1.92 -5.43
C SER A 4 25.98 -2.79 -5.08
N ILE A 5 25.56 -3.65 -6.02
CA ILE A 5 24.48 -4.64 -5.81
C ILE A 5 24.85 -5.64 -4.70
N SER A 6 26.10 -6.09 -4.65
CA SER A 6 26.59 -7.02 -3.62
C SER A 6 26.50 -6.44 -2.20
N ARG A 7 26.82 -5.14 -2.02
CA ARG A 7 26.75 -4.48 -0.70
C ARG A 7 25.32 -4.19 -0.25
N ALA A 8 24.43 -3.79 -1.17
CA ALA A 8 23.01 -3.61 -0.88
C ALA A 8 22.35 -4.92 -0.41
N ASN A 9 22.65 -6.02 -1.12
CA ASN A 9 22.18 -7.36 -0.73
C ASN A 9 22.70 -7.76 0.66
N SER A 10 23.99 -7.53 0.96
CA SER A 10 24.61 -7.85 2.26
C SER A 10 23.96 -7.12 3.45
N ALA A 11 23.65 -5.82 3.31
CA ALA A 11 23.00 -5.04 4.36
C ALA A 11 21.56 -5.49 4.60
N TRP A 12 20.80 -5.79 3.53
CA TRP A 12 19.46 -6.35 3.61
C TRP A 12 19.46 -7.75 4.25
N PHE A 13 20.38 -8.64 3.86
CA PHE A 13 20.52 -9.97 4.46
C PHE A 13 20.90 -9.89 5.94
N SER A 14 21.69 -8.90 6.37
CA SER A 14 21.99 -8.70 7.79
C SER A 14 20.74 -8.27 8.57
N ALA A 15 19.94 -7.33 8.04
CA ALA A 15 18.66 -6.95 8.66
C ALA A 15 17.67 -8.12 8.74
N VAL A 16 17.58 -8.95 7.69
CA VAL A 16 16.73 -10.16 7.67
C VAL A 16 17.24 -11.24 8.62
N ARG A 17 18.57 -11.42 8.78
CA ARG A 17 19.16 -12.36 9.73
C ARG A 17 18.92 -11.99 11.19
N PHE A 18 18.73 -10.71 11.51
CA PHE A 18 18.32 -10.26 12.85
C PHE A 18 16.83 -10.50 13.14
N CYS A 19 16.00 -10.77 12.14
CA CYS A 19 14.64 -11.32 12.29
C CYS A 19 14.69 -12.83 12.57
N SER A 20 15.24 -13.22 13.71
CA SER A 20 15.11 -14.59 14.22
C SER A 20 13.63 -14.89 14.55
N VAL A 21 13.27 -16.18 14.55
CA VAL A 21 11.91 -16.70 14.81
C VAL A 21 11.27 -16.15 16.10
N SER A 22 12.09 -15.70 17.05
CA SER A 22 11.62 -15.07 18.30
C SER A 22 10.95 -13.70 18.10
N TYR A 23 11.24 -12.98 17.01
CA TYR A 23 10.63 -11.67 16.73
C TYR A 23 9.27 -11.74 16.03
N LEU A 24 8.85 -12.92 15.54
CA LEU A 24 7.51 -13.09 14.96
C LEU A 24 6.43 -13.18 16.04
N PHE A 25 6.79 -13.47 17.30
CA PHE A 25 5.90 -13.24 18.44
C PHE A 25 5.78 -11.75 18.80
N PHE A 26 6.64 -10.90 18.24
CA PHE A 26 6.62 -9.44 18.33
C PHE A 26 6.17 -8.79 17.02
N PHE A 27 5.22 -9.41 16.31
CA PHE A 27 4.46 -8.60 15.36
C PHE A 27 3.80 -7.44 16.14
N PRO A 28 3.82 -6.22 15.59
CA PRO A 28 3.02 -5.12 16.10
C PRO A 28 1.56 -5.57 16.29
N HIS A 29 0.83 -4.84 17.13
CA HIS A 29 -0.59 -5.10 17.41
C HIS A 29 -1.45 -5.24 16.14
N SER A 30 -1.01 -4.62 15.03
CA SER A 30 -1.66 -4.54 13.73
C SER A 30 -1.21 -5.64 12.76
N MET A 31 -2.17 -6.30 12.10
CA MET A 31 -1.89 -7.28 11.03
C MET A 31 -1.21 -6.64 9.81
N ASN A 32 -1.49 -5.35 9.56
CA ASN A 32 -0.99 -4.65 8.38
C ASN A 32 0.54 -4.63 8.33
N ASP A 33 1.19 -4.46 9.49
CA ASP A 33 2.65 -4.40 9.56
C ASP A 33 3.25 -5.74 9.14
N GLY A 34 2.69 -6.85 9.67
CA GLY A 34 3.09 -8.19 9.27
C GLY A 34 2.89 -8.44 7.78
N LEU A 35 1.72 -8.09 7.26
CA LEU A 35 1.37 -8.23 5.84
C LEU A 35 2.32 -7.46 4.92
N ASN A 36 2.77 -6.26 5.31
CA ASN A 36 3.76 -5.50 4.55
C ASN A 36 5.11 -6.23 4.46
N TYR A 37 5.55 -6.88 5.55
CA TYR A 37 6.77 -7.70 5.52
C TYR A 37 6.61 -8.96 4.66
N GLY A 38 5.47 -9.64 4.74
CA GLY A 38 5.17 -10.79 3.90
C GLY A 38 5.12 -10.42 2.42
N HIS A 39 4.47 -9.30 2.10
CA HIS A 39 4.41 -8.72 0.76
C HIS A 39 5.81 -8.43 0.20
N ALA A 40 6.65 -7.74 0.97
CA ALA A 40 8.01 -7.43 0.55
C ALA A 40 8.84 -8.69 0.30
N ALA A 41 8.71 -9.71 1.15
CA ALA A 41 9.39 -10.99 0.97
C ALA A 41 8.88 -11.76 -0.26
N ALA A 42 7.57 -11.79 -0.49
CA ALA A 42 6.99 -12.41 -1.68
C ALA A 42 7.49 -11.74 -2.96
N LEU A 43 7.52 -10.40 -3.00
CA LEU A 43 8.08 -9.66 -4.12
C LEU A 43 9.58 -9.93 -4.30
N ALA A 44 10.36 -9.92 -3.21
CA ALA A 44 11.78 -10.22 -3.27
C ALA A 44 12.06 -11.64 -3.80
N TYR A 45 11.25 -12.63 -3.40
CA TYR A 45 11.30 -13.96 -3.99
C TYR A 45 10.99 -13.93 -5.50
N THR A 46 9.91 -13.26 -5.90
CA THR A 46 9.49 -13.19 -7.30
C THR A 46 10.56 -12.54 -8.18
N THR A 47 11.20 -11.47 -7.70
CA THR A 47 12.23 -10.71 -8.43
C THR A 47 13.59 -11.42 -8.45
N TYR A 48 14.08 -11.88 -7.30
CA TYR A 48 15.45 -12.39 -7.18
C TYR A 48 15.55 -13.91 -7.22
N LYS A 49 14.43 -14.63 -7.14
CA LYS A 49 14.35 -16.11 -7.03
C LYS A 49 15.22 -16.68 -5.91
N ASN A 50 15.47 -15.89 -4.87
CA ASN A 50 16.23 -16.35 -3.72
C ASN A 50 15.30 -17.14 -2.78
N PRO A 51 15.53 -18.45 -2.58
CA PRO A 51 14.63 -19.31 -1.82
C PRO A 51 14.53 -18.95 -0.32
N ALA A 52 15.41 -18.08 0.20
CA ALA A 52 15.30 -17.61 1.58
C ALA A 52 14.06 -16.74 1.85
N PHE A 53 13.52 -16.07 0.81
CA PHE A 53 12.40 -15.15 0.99
C PHE A 53 11.03 -15.83 0.99
N LEU A 54 10.87 -16.93 0.24
CA LEU A 54 9.57 -17.61 0.15
C LEU A 54 9.09 -18.14 1.52
N PRO A 55 9.90 -18.88 2.31
CA PRO A 55 9.48 -19.37 3.62
C PRO A 55 9.08 -18.23 4.58
N TYR A 56 9.72 -17.07 4.47
CA TYR A 56 9.37 -15.91 5.28
C TYR A 56 7.99 -15.35 4.91
N ALA A 57 7.70 -15.22 3.60
CA ALA A 57 6.38 -14.82 3.12
C ALA A 57 5.28 -15.81 3.55
N GLU A 58 5.54 -17.12 3.43
CA GLU A 58 4.61 -18.17 3.87
C GLU A 58 4.38 -18.14 5.38
N GLN A 59 5.42 -17.88 6.16
CA GLN A 59 5.30 -17.78 7.62
C GLN A 59 4.42 -16.59 8.06
N VAL A 60 4.60 -15.43 7.43
CA VAL A 60 3.71 -14.28 7.64
C VAL A 60 2.28 -14.65 7.24
N TRP A 61 2.11 -15.30 6.10
CA TRP A 61 0.79 -15.71 5.61
C TRP A 61 0.10 -16.64 6.60
N TRP A 62 0.78 -17.68 7.10
CA TRP A 62 0.21 -18.60 8.10
C TRP A 62 -0.19 -17.89 9.40
N ALA A 63 0.63 -16.95 9.85
CA ALA A 63 0.35 -16.17 11.04
C ALA A 63 -0.92 -15.30 10.87
N VAL A 64 -1.13 -14.70 9.70
CA VAL A 64 -2.32 -13.88 9.42
C VAL A 64 -3.54 -14.72 9.09
N ASN A 65 -3.37 -15.87 8.41
CA ASN A 65 -4.45 -16.78 8.05
C ASN A 65 -5.20 -17.30 9.29
N GLY A 66 -4.52 -17.47 10.44
CA GLY A 66 -5.17 -17.78 11.71
C GLY A 66 -6.16 -16.70 12.21
N TYR A 67 -6.11 -15.50 11.64
CA TYR A 67 -7.01 -14.38 11.92
C TYR A 67 -7.88 -14.00 10.72
N THR A 68 -7.92 -14.84 9.69
CA THR A 68 -8.81 -14.70 8.54
C THR A 68 -9.90 -15.74 8.64
N LEU A 69 -11.17 -15.32 8.56
CA LEU A 69 -12.28 -16.24 8.73
C LEU A 69 -12.43 -17.22 7.57
N SER A 70 -12.31 -18.51 7.85
CA SER A 70 -12.76 -19.57 6.94
C SER A 70 -14.28 -19.75 7.00
N GLN A 71 -14.86 -20.37 5.97
CA GLN A 71 -16.29 -20.73 5.99
C GLN A 71 -16.64 -21.67 7.16
N LYS A 72 -15.69 -22.51 7.58
CA LYS A 72 -15.85 -23.42 8.72
C LYS A 72 -16.02 -22.65 10.03
N GLU A 73 -15.18 -21.64 10.27
CA GLU A 73 -15.24 -20.80 11.48
C GLU A 73 -16.48 -19.91 11.50
N VAL A 74 -16.86 -19.39 10.33
CA VAL A 74 -18.13 -18.67 10.14
C VAL A 74 -19.32 -19.56 10.53
N ASN A 75 -19.38 -20.79 10.04
CA ASN A 75 -20.45 -21.74 10.36
C ASN A 75 -20.44 -22.16 11.83
N ALA A 76 -19.25 -22.30 12.42
CA ALA A 76 -19.09 -22.64 13.83
C ALA A 76 -19.37 -21.45 14.76
N GLY A 77 -19.45 -20.22 14.24
CA GLY A 77 -19.63 -19.00 15.03
C GLY A 77 -18.45 -18.70 15.97
N THR A 78 -17.28 -19.30 15.74
CA THR A 78 -16.12 -19.21 16.64
C THR A 78 -14.80 -19.22 15.87
N LEU A 79 -13.80 -18.51 16.41
CA LEU A 79 -12.40 -18.56 15.97
C LEU A 79 -11.52 -18.72 17.21
N SER A 80 -10.67 -19.75 17.25
CA SER A 80 -9.90 -20.12 18.46
C SER A 80 -8.99 -19.00 19.00
N LEU A 81 -8.55 -18.09 18.13
CA LEU A 81 -7.70 -16.96 18.48
C LEU A 81 -8.47 -15.69 18.91
N LYS A 82 -9.80 -15.75 18.95
CA LYS A 82 -10.69 -14.65 19.35
C LYS A 82 -11.65 -15.11 20.45
N ASN A 83 -11.89 -14.24 21.44
CA ASN A 83 -12.73 -14.54 22.59
C ASN A 83 -14.08 -13.81 22.51
N PHE A 84 -14.79 -13.98 21.40
CA PHE A 84 -16.16 -13.52 21.22
C PHE A 84 -16.88 -14.39 20.19
N THR A 85 -18.21 -14.39 20.23
CA THR A 85 -19.04 -15.10 19.25
C THR A 85 -19.01 -14.37 17.91
N LEU A 86 -18.67 -15.09 16.85
CA LEU A 86 -18.71 -14.56 15.49
C LEU A 86 -20.15 -14.51 15.00
N LYS A 87 -20.51 -13.41 14.34
CA LYS A 87 -21.71 -13.39 13.52
C LYS A 87 -21.37 -14.07 12.18
N PRO A 88 -22.13 -15.09 11.75
CA PRO A 88 -21.83 -15.78 10.50
C PRO A 88 -22.05 -14.87 9.28
N THR A 89 -22.92 -13.87 9.41
CA THR A 89 -23.25 -12.94 8.34
C THR A 89 -23.29 -11.49 8.81
N CYS A 90 -22.99 -10.58 7.90
CA CYS A 90 -23.30 -9.16 8.00
C CYS A 90 -24.31 -8.83 6.90
N SER A 91 -25.48 -8.32 7.27
CA SER A 91 -26.58 -8.03 6.33
C SER A 91 -26.97 -9.23 5.43
N GLY A 92 -26.89 -10.45 5.96
CA GLY A 92 -27.20 -11.69 5.22
C GLY A 92 -26.07 -12.22 4.33
N ILE A 93 -24.94 -11.51 4.24
CA ILE A 93 -23.77 -11.90 3.45
C ILE A 93 -22.74 -12.57 4.36
N THR A 94 -22.13 -13.68 3.91
CA THR A 94 -21.09 -14.42 4.65
C THR A 94 -19.90 -13.53 5.04
N MET A 95 -19.35 -13.74 6.23
CA MET A 95 -18.13 -13.05 6.71
C MET A 95 -16.83 -13.79 6.34
N ALA A 96 -16.91 -14.91 5.61
CA ALA A 96 -15.74 -15.68 5.21
C ALA A 96 -14.81 -14.85 4.32
N GLY A 97 -13.50 -14.99 4.51
CA GLY A 97 -12.46 -14.20 3.84
C GLY A 97 -12.07 -12.91 4.56
N GLY A 98 -12.87 -12.45 5.53
CA GLY A 98 -12.57 -11.25 6.31
C GLY A 98 -11.38 -11.46 7.26
N THR A 99 -10.44 -10.52 7.27
CA THR A 99 -9.26 -10.54 8.15
C THR A 99 -9.41 -9.52 9.27
N PHE A 100 -9.22 -9.96 10.52
CA PHE A 100 -9.21 -9.03 11.67
C PHE A 100 -8.03 -8.07 11.61
N ARG A 101 -8.25 -6.81 11.96
CA ARG A 101 -7.21 -5.77 11.96
C ARG A 101 -6.12 -6.05 12.99
N GLU A 102 -6.49 -6.58 14.15
CA GLU A 102 -5.64 -6.68 15.33
C GLU A 102 -5.64 -8.08 15.93
N LYS A 103 -4.52 -8.43 16.58
CA LYS A 103 -4.35 -9.72 17.27
C LYS A 103 -5.13 -9.83 18.57
N ALA A 104 -5.49 -8.70 19.16
CA ALA A 104 -6.19 -8.66 20.45
C ALA A 104 -7.42 -9.58 20.43
N ILE A 105 -7.51 -10.46 21.43
CA ILE A 105 -8.57 -11.48 21.50
C ILE A 105 -9.97 -10.87 21.60
N THR A 106 -10.07 -9.63 22.07
CA THR A 106 -11.34 -8.91 22.30
C THR A 106 -11.70 -7.91 21.20
N VAL A 107 -10.82 -7.68 20.22
CA VAL A 107 -11.08 -6.70 19.15
C VAL A 107 -11.76 -7.40 17.98
N PRO A 108 -13.02 -7.05 17.66
CA PRO A 108 -13.81 -7.71 16.62
C PRO A 108 -13.63 -7.07 15.24
N ASP A 109 -12.83 -6.00 15.14
CA ASP A 109 -12.77 -5.19 13.93
C ASP A 109 -12.02 -5.92 12.82
N MET A 110 -12.69 -6.05 11.68
CA MET A 110 -12.09 -6.37 10.38
C MET A 110 -12.03 -5.09 9.55
N ASN A 111 -11.06 -4.98 8.67
CA ASN A 111 -10.98 -3.82 7.78
C ASN A 111 -10.39 -4.16 6.41
N ALA A 112 -10.51 -3.19 5.50
CA ALA A 112 -10.04 -3.32 4.13
C ALA A 112 -8.52 -3.43 4.04
N ALA A 113 -7.77 -2.76 4.90
CA ALA A 113 -6.31 -2.82 4.90
C ALA A 113 -5.77 -4.22 5.21
N ALA A 114 -6.26 -4.85 6.28
CA ALA A 114 -5.82 -6.19 6.67
C ALA A 114 -6.29 -7.24 5.67
N THR A 115 -7.57 -7.17 5.27
CA THR A 115 -8.13 -8.14 4.31
C THR A 115 -7.53 -7.98 2.91
N GLY A 116 -7.31 -6.75 2.46
CA GLY A 116 -6.63 -6.45 1.21
C GLY A 116 -5.17 -6.88 1.23
N GLY A 117 -4.44 -6.63 2.32
CA GLY A 117 -3.05 -7.07 2.43
C GLY A 117 -2.94 -8.59 2.41
N PHE A 118 -3.86 -9.29 3.08
CA PHE A 118 -3.95 -10.75 3.05
C PHE A 118 -4.32 -11.27 1.66
N LEU A 119 -5.23 -10.61 0.94
CA LEU A 119 -5.52 -10.89 -0.47
C LEU A 119 -4.25 -10.80 -1.33
N VAL A 120 -3.51 -9.68 -1.25
CA VAL A 120 -2.29 -9.47 -2.04
C VAL A 120 -1.25 -10.55 -1.74
N LEU A 121 -0.96 -10.81 -0.46
CA LEU A 121 0.02 -11.81 -0.06
C LEU A 121 -0.38 -13.22 -0.52
N SER A 122 -1.66 -13.58 -0.35
CA SER A 122 -2.20 -14.86 -0.82
C SER A 122 -2.05 -15.00 -2.34
N ALA A 123 -2.38 -13.95 -3.11
CA ALA A 123 -2.28 -13.99 -4.56
C ALA A 123 -0.81 -14.11 -5.04
N LEU A 124 0.12 -13.38 -4.41
CA LEU A 124 1.56 -13.50 -4.72
C LEU A 124 2.10 -14.90 -4.40
N LEU A 125 1.70 -15.49 -3.27
CA LEU A 125 2.11 -16.85 -2.92
C LEU A 125 1.50 -17.89 -3.87
N ALA A 126 0.23 -17.73 -4.26
CA ALA A 126 -0.42 -18.58 -5.25
C ALA A 126 0.32 -18.53 -6.60
N GLU A 127 0.69 -17.34 -7.08
CA GLU A 127 1.49 -17.18 -8.29
C GLU A 127 2.86 -17.86 -8.17
N ALA A 128 3.55 -17.64 -7.04
CA ALA A 128 4.90 -18.12 -6.81
C ALA A 128 5.00 -19.65 -6.64
N THR A 129 3.97 -20.27 -6.07
CA THR A 129 3.98 -21.69 -5.65
C THR A 129 3.04 -22.59 -6.46
N GLN A 130 2.05 -22.00 -7.15
CA GLN A 130 0.95 -22.72 -7.79
C GLN A 130 0.15 -23.59 -6.80
N ASP A 131 0.09 -23.19 -5.54
CA ASP A 131 -0.69 -23.89 -4.51
C ASP A 131 -2.13 -23.33 -4.41
N ASP A 132 -3.11 -24.24 -4.58
CA ASP A 132 -4.54 -23.93 -4.54
C ASP A 132 -5.01 -23.37 -3.19
N MET A 133 -4.30 -23.65 -2.10
CA MET A 133 -4.62 -23.10 -0.77
C MET A 133 -4.52 -21.58 -0.78
N TYR A 134 -3.40 -21.04 -1.29
CA TYR A 134 -3.20 -19.59 -1.38
C TYR A 134 -4.18 -18.96 -2.38
N LEU A 135 -4.45 -19.64 -3.51
CA LEU A 135 -5.42 -19.17 -4.49
C LEU A 135 -6.84 -19.10 -3.90
N SER A 136 -7.24 -20.10 -3.12
CA SER A 136 -8.55 -20.15 -2.47
C SER A 136 -8.69 -19.05 -1.41
N ALA A 137 -7.65 -18.81 -0.62
CA ALA A 137 -7.64 -17.72 0.36
C ALA A 137 -7.70 -16.33 -0.31
N ALA A 138 -6.99 -16.14 -1.42
CA ALA A 138 -7.07 -14.92 -2.21
C ALA A 138 -8.50 -14.68 -2.72
N LYS A 139 -9.13 -15.69 -3.32
CA LYS A 139 -10.53 -15.60 -3.79
C LYS A 139 -11.51 -15.24 -2.67
N ALA A 140 -11.44 -15.95 -1.54
CA ALA A 140 -12.31 -15.67 -0.40
C ALA A 140 -12.14 -14.23 0.13
N SER A 141 -10.91 -13.73 0.19
CA SER A 141 -10.63 -12.35 0.65
C SER A 141 -11.14 -11.30 -0.36
N ALA A 142 -11.03 -11.57 -1.66
CA ALA A 142 -11.57 -10.71 -2.71
C ALA A 142 -13.11 -10.65 -2.63
N ASP A 143 -13.77 -11.79 -2.47
CA ASP A 143 -15.22 -11.90 -2.34
C ASP A 143 -15.71 -11.12 -1.11
N PHE A 144 -15.00 -11.24 0.03
CA PHE A 144 -15.31 -10.48 1.25
C PHE A 144 -15.22 -8.97 1.02
N LEU A 145 -14.10 -8.50 0.44
CA LEU A 145 -13.88 -7.08 0.16
C LEU A 145 -14.97 -6.52 -0.76
N GLN A 146 -15.32 -7.26 -1.81
CA GLN A 146 -16.37 -6.86 -2.74
C GLN A 146 -17.74 -6.78 -2.06
N ALA A 147 -18.06 -7.73 -1.18
CA ALA A 147 -19.38 -7.82 -0.59
C ALA A 147 -19.60 -6.84 0.56
N HIS A 148 -18.55 -6.51 1.32
CA HIS A 148 -18.68 -5.73 2.56
C HIS A 148 -18.01 -4.36 2.51
N LEU A 149 -16.89 -4.22 1.80
CA LEU A 149 -15.98 -3.09 1.98
C LEU A 149 -15.78 -2.22 0.74
N LEU A 150 -16.41 -2.56 -0.40
CA LEU A 150 -16.26 -1.80 -1.64
C LEU A 150 -16.65 -0.33 -1.47
N ASN A 151 -17.71 -0.03 -0.72
CA ASN A 151 -18.13 1.36 -0.45
C ASN A 151 -17.13 2.09 0.47
N GLU A 152 -16.55 1.40 1.44
CA GLU A 152 -15.52 1.97 2.33
C GLU A 152 -14.21 2.25 1.59
N THR A 153 -13.93 1.54 0.48
CA THR A 153 -12.71 1.79 -0.30
C THR A 153 -12.63 3.20 -0.90
N VAL A 154 -13.77 3.90 -1.05
CA VAL A 154 -13.85 5.28 -1.57
C VAL A 154 -13.47 6.32 -0.51
N GLU A 155 -13.39 5.95 0.77
CA GLU A 155 -12.98 6.90 1.81
C GLU A 155 -11.45 7.02 1.92
N ALA A 156 -10.72 5.95 1.63
CA ALA A 156 -9.27 5.90 1.75
C ALA A 156 -8.59 5.27 0.52
N SER A 157 -7.83 6.09 -0.21
CA SER A 157 -7.12 5.69 -1.43
C SER A 157 -6.21 4.48 -1.22
N TYR A 158 -5.61 4.32 -0.04
CA TYR A 158 -4.71 3.21 0.23
C TYR A 158 -5.46 1.86 0.30
N ASN A 159 -6.69 1.85 0.84
CA ASN A 159 -7.53 0.65 0.86
C ASN A 159 -7.92 0.25 -0.56
N SER A 160 -8.29 1.23 -1.39
CA SER A 160 -8.54 1.01 -2.82
C SER A 160 -7.30 0.47 -3.52
N GLY A 161 -6.12 1.04 -3.26
CA GLY A 161 -4.85 0.60 -3.84
C GLY A 161 -4.56 -0.87 -3.52
N ILE A 162 -4.56 -1.24 -2.24
CA ILE A 162 -4.27 -2.62 -1.83
C ILE A 162 -5.26 -3.62 -2.46
N MET A 163 -6.56 -3.29 -2.50
CA MET A 163 -7.56 -4.14 -3.14
C MET A 163 -7.31 -4.26 -4.65
N ILE A 164 -7.10 -3.15 -5.37
CA ILE A 164 -6.82 -3.15 -6.82
C ILE A 164 -5.57 -3.99 -7.13
N GLU A 165 -4.50 -3.84 -6.34
CA GLU A 165 -3.27 -4.62 -6.47
C GLU A 165 -3.56 -6.13 -6.35
N GLY A 166 -4.29 -6.52 -5.31
CA GLY A 166 -4.64 -7.91 -5.05
C GLY A 166 -5.50 -8.51 -6.16
N LEU A 167 -6.52 -7.78 -6.63
CA LEU A 167 -7.38 -8.19 -7.73
C LEU A 167 -6.59 -8.32 -9.04
N ALA A 168 -5.67 -7.41 -9.33
CA ALA A 168 -4.85 -7.47 -10.55
C ALA A 168 -3.92 -8.69 -10.57
N ILE A 169 -3.32 -9.05 -9.42
CA ILE A 169 -2.52 -10.27 -9.29
C ILE A 169 -3.43 -11.49 -9.46
N LEU A 170 -4.57 -11.54 -8.76
CA LEU A 170 -5.53 -12.65 -8.86
C LEU A 170 -6.07 -12.84 -10.29
N TYR A 171 -6.36 -11.74 -11.01
CA TYR A 171 -6.73 -11.77 -12.41
C TYR A 171 -5.66 -12.41 -13.27
N SER A 172 -4.38 -12.04 -13.09
CA SER A 172 -3.29 -12.59 -13.90
C SER A 172 -3.08 -14.09 -13.72
N ILE A 173 -3.50 -14.66 -12.58
CA ILE A 173 -3.45 -16.10 -12.31
C ILE A 173 -4.67 -16.81 -12.92
N THR A 174 -5.85 -16.19 -12.83
CA THR A 174 -7.14 -16.87 -13.10
C THR A 174 -7.76 -16.57 -14.46
N GLY A 175 -7.41 -15.45 -15.09
CA GLY A 175 -8.06 -14.95 -16.30
C GLY A 175 -9.54 -14.59 -16.13
N ASN A 176 -10.04 -14.42 -14.90
CA ASN A 176 -11.45 -14.18 -14.64
C ASN A 176 -11.91 -12.80 -15.15
N ALA A 177 -12.78 -12.78 -16.16
CA ALA A 177 -13.30 -11.56 -16.77
C ALA A 177 -14.06 -10.64 -15.79
N SER A 178 -14.71 -11.19 -14.77
CA SER A 178 -15.39 -10.36 -13.74
C SER A 178 -14.39 -9.53 -12.94
N LEU A 179 -13.22 -10.10 -12.63
CA LEU A 179 -12.14 -9.36 -11.96
C LEU A 179 -11.60 -8.24 -12.84
N TYR A 180 -11.44 -8.50 -14.14
CA TYR A 180 -11.00 -7.50 -15.12
C TYR A 180 -11.94 -6.28 -15.15
N ASP A 181 -13.25 -6.52 -15.25
CA ASP A 181 -14.26 -5.45 -15.23
C ASP A 181 -14.28 -4.69 -13.90
N GLN A 182 -14.13 -5.41 -12.78
CA GLN A 182 -14.08 -4.81 -11.45
C GLN A 182 -12.85 -3.92 -11.27
N ILE A 183 -11.66 -4.38 -11.68
CA ILE A 183 -10.43 -3.59 -11.65
C ILE A 183 -10.61 -2.31 -12.46
N GLY A 184 -11.15 -2.40 -13.68
CA GLY A 184 -11.42 -1.23 -14.52
C GLY A 184 -12.33 -0.20 -13.85
N LYS A 185 -13.42 -0.66 -13.22
CA LYS A 185 -14.34 0.20 -12.46
C LYS A 185 -13.67 0.87 -11.27
N MET A 186 -12.93 0.10 -10.46
CA MET A 186 -12.25 0.62 -9.27
C MET A 186 -11.15 1.62 -9.62
N VAL A 187 -10.33 1.32 -10.64
CA VAL A 187 -9.32 2.26 -11.13
C VAL A 187 -9.99 3.54 -11.59
N THR A 188 -11.03 3.45 -12.44
CA THR A 188 -11.75 4.62 -12.96
C THR A 188 -12.36 5.46 -11.85
N ALA A 189 -12.97 4.83 -10.85
CA ALA A 189 -13.52 5.51 -9.69
C ALA A 189 -12.42 6.23 -8.89
N GLY A 190 -11.31 5.55 -8.60
CA GLY A 190 -10.24 6.11 -7.76
C GLY A 190 -9.48 7.27 -8.40
N ILE A 191 -9.16 7.18 -9.68
CA ILE A 191 -8.52 8.30 -10.42
C ILE A 191 -9.46 9.50 -10.59
N SER A 192 -10.78 9.28 -10.58
CA SER A 192 -11.78 10.33 -10.76
C SER A 192 -12.29 10.91 -9.44
N TYR A 193 -11.94 10.32 -8.30
CA TYR A 193 -12.46 10.72 -7.00
C TYR A 193 -11.77 11.99 -6.50
N SER A 194 -12.47 13.12 -6.56
CA SER A 194 -11.94 14.44 -6.20
C SER A 194 -11.52 14.59 -4.73
N GLY A 195 -11.93 13.69 -3.84
CA GLY A 195 -11.46 13.69 -2.45
C GLY A 195 -10.00 13.26 -2.28
N TRP A 196 -9.43 12.58 -3.29
CA TRP A 196 -8.03 12.15 -3.30
C TRP A 196 -7.18 12.89 -4.33
N GLN A 197 -7.81 13.70 -5.19
CA GLN A 197 -7.15 14.35 -6.32
C GLN A 197 -7.16 15.87 -6.16
N SER A 198 -6.04 16.50 -6.48
CA SER A 198 -5.98 17.93 -6.73
C SER A 198 -6.60 18.27 -8.10
N GLN A 199 -6.83 19.56 -8.36
CA GLN A 199 -7.34 20.05 -9.65
C GLN A 199 -6.43 19.70 -10.84
N ASN A 200 -5.15 19.41 -10.59
CA ASN A 200 -4.17 19.06 -11.60
C ASN A 200 -3.97 17.53 -11.75
N GLY A 201 -4.83 16.71 -11.13
CA GLY A 201 -4.74 15.25 -11.17
C GLY A 201 -3.60 14.66 -10.34
N ILE A 202 -3.00 15.45 -9.43
CA ILE A 202 -1.99 14.97 -8.46
C ILE A 202 -2.71 14.40 -7.24
N ILE A 203 -2.31 13.23 -6.75
CA ILE A 203 -2.82 12.64 -5.51
C ILE A 203 -2.55 13.60 -4.34
N ALA A 204 -3.60 13.93 -3.61
CA ALA A 204 -3.61 14.95 -2.58
C ALA A 204 -4.63 14.62 -1.48
N ASN A 205 -4.38 13.52 -0.76
CA ASN A 205 -5.31 12.95 0.21
C ASN A 205 -5.53 13.82 1.44
N GLY A 206 -6.80 13.98 1.81
CA GLY A 206 -7.21 14.58 3.07
C GLY A 206 -6.76 16.03 3.25
N ALA A 207 -6.55 16.41 4.51
CA ALA A 207 -6.12 17.75 4.89
C ALA A 207 -4.62 17.98 4.64
N THR A 208 -3.79 16.94 4.82
CA THR A 208 -2.34 17.00 4.62
C THR A 208 -1.89 16.93 3.17
N LYS A 209 -2.84 16.66 2.25
CA LYS A 209 -2.58 16.52 0.81
C LYS A 209 -1.52 15.46 0.53
N ALA A 210 -1.49 14.41 1.34
CA ALA A 210 -0.53 13.33 1.23
C ALA A 210 -0.66 12.58 -0.10
N GLY A 211 0.47 12.20 -0.69
CA GLY A 211 0.49 11.21 -1.76
C GLY A 211 0.10 9.82 -1.28
N ASP A 212 -0.05 8.86 -2.19
CA ASP A 212 -0.43 7.49 -1.86
C ASP A 212 0.37 6.43 -2.64
N MET A 213 1.32 5.82 -1.94
CA MET A 213 2.13 4.76 -2.51
C MET A 213 1.38 3.48 -2.84
N PHE A 214 0.34 3.13 -2.08
CA PHE A 214 -0.41 1.90 -2.29
C PHE A 214 -1.26 2.02 -3.54
N PHE A 215 -1.93 3.15 -3.73
CA PHE A 215 -2.70 3.41 -4.94
C PHE A 215 -1.81 3.44 -6.18
N VAL A 216 -0.68 4.15 -6.13
CA VAL A 216 0.30 4.19 -7.23
C VAL A 216 0.87 2.80 -7.56
N ARG A 217 1.25 2.03 -6.55
CA ARG A 217 1.75 0.66 -6.74
C ARG A 217 0.70 -0.26 -7.36
N ALA A 218 -0.56 -0.11 -6.96
CA ALA A 218 -1.67 -0.84 -7.55
C ALA A 218 -1.85 -0.51 -9.03
N LEU A 219 -1.83 0.78 -9.39
CA LEU A 219 -1.89 1.23 -10.78
C LEU A 219 -0.73 0.69 -11.63
N ALA A 220 0.49 0.73 -11.09
CA ALA A 220 1.65 0.12 -11.75
C ALA A 220 1.48 -1.40 -11.92
N THR A 221 0.88 -2.09 -10.94
CA THR A 221 0.59 -3.52 -11.01
C THR A 221 -0.46 -3.84 -12.07
N VAL A 222 -1.52 -3.03 -12.18
CA VAL A 222 -2.55 -3.16 -13.22
C VAL A 222 -1.92 -3.06 -14.61
N ASN A 223 -1.05 -2.07 -14.83
CA ASN A 223 -0.33 -1.89 -16.09
C ASN A 223 0.61 -3.07 -16.38
N ALA A 224 1.45 -3.45 -15.42
CA ALA A 224 2.43 -4.53 -15.60
C ALA A 224 1.78 -5.89 -15.93
N ARG A 225 0.55 -6.12 -15.47
CA ARG A 225 -0.20 -7.37 -15.66
C ARG A 225 -1.26 -7.30 -16.75
N ASN A 226 -1.34 -6.20 -17.50
CA ASN A 226 -2.37 -5.96 -18.51
C ASN A 226 -3.81 -6.19 -17.97
N ALA A 227 -4.05 -5.84 -16.70
CA ALA A 227 -5.28 -6.20 -15.97
C ALA A 227 -6.46 -5.24 -16.24
N THR A 228 -6.42 -4.50 -17.36
CA THR A 228 -7.47 -3.60 -17.81
C THR A 228 -7.34 -3.31 -19.31
N THR A 229 -8.25 -2.52 -19.86
CA THR A 229 -8.30 -2.19 -21.30
C THR A 229 -7.06 -1.39 -21.73
N PRO A 230 -6.57 -1.54 -22.98
CA PRO A 230 -5.42 -0.76 -23.47
C PRO A 230 -5.61 0.76 -23.35
N ALA A 231 -6.85 1.24 -23.53
CA ALA A 231 -7.17 2.65 -23.35
C ALA A 231 -6.99 3.10 -21.90
N LEU A 232 -7.48 2.32 -20.93
CA LEU A 232 -7.28 2.63 -19.51
C LEU A 232 -5.81 2.46 -19.10
N GLN A 233 -5.07 1.49 -19.64
CA GLN A 233 -3.64 1.34 -19.40
C GLN A 233 -2.85 2.59 -19.84
N SER A 234 -3.16 3.09 -21.04
CA SER A 234 -2.55 4.31 -21.57
C SER A 234 -2.84 5.52 -20.66
N TYR A 235 -4.07 5.61 -20.16
CA TYR A 235 -4.45 6.63 -19.19
C TYR A 235 -3.69 6.46 -17.86
N ILE A 236 -3.59 5.25 -17.32
CA ILE A 236 -2.84 4.97 -16.08
C ILE A 236 -1.38 5.38 -16.24
N SER A 237 -0.73 5.07 -17.38
CA SER A 237 0.65 5.49 -17.63
C SER A 237 0.81 7.01 -17.63
N ALA A 238 -0.10 7.72 -18.30
CA ALA A 238 -0.11 9.19 -18.27
C ALA A 238 -0.34 9.74 -16.85
N TYR A 239 -1.25 9.12 -16.10
CA TYR A 239 -1.54 9.48 -14.71
C TYR A 239 -0.32 9.28 -13.78
N LEU A 240 0.39 8.15 -13.92
CA LEU A 240 1.63 7.87 -13.18
C LEU A 240 2.75 8.86 -13.54
N ALA A 241 2.86 9.27 -14.80
CA ALA A 241 3.80 10.31 -15.22
C ALA A 241 3.49 11.67 -14.58
N VAL A 242 2.21 12.03 -14.41
CA VAL A 242 1.81 13.23 -13.65
C VAL A 242 2.27 13.14 -12.20
N GLN A 243 2.08 11.99 -11.53
CA GLN A 243 2.54 11.81 -10.15
C GLN A 243 4.07 11.91 -10.06
N PHE A 244 4.79 11.31 -11.01
CA PHE A 244 6.25 11.37 -11.08
C PHE A 244 6.77 12.80 -11.18
N ASN A 245 6.22 13.58 -12.11
CA ASN A 245 6.61 14.97 -12.29
C ASN A 245 6.29 15.80 -11.05
N ALA A 246 5.13 15.58 -10.41
CA ALA A 246 4.78 16.26 -9.17
C ALA A 246 5.77 15.96 -8.02
N VAL A 247 6.15 14.69 -7.85
CA VAL A 247 7.17 14.29 -6.85
C VAL A 247 8.51 14.96 -7.13
N ASN A 248 8.93 15.04 -8.39
CA ASN A 248 10.23 15.59 -8.79
C ASN A 248 10.28 17.13 -8.78
N ASP A 249 9.18 17.80 -9.12
CA ASP A 249 9.18 19.24 -9.36
C ASP A 249 8.59 20.02 -8.17
N LEU A 250 7.66 19.42 -7.42
CA LEU A 250 6.91 20.09 -6.36
C LEU A 250 7.21 19.54 -4.96
N ALA A 251 7.53 18.24 -4.84
CA ALA A 251 7.71 17.58 -3.56
C ALA A 251 9.17 17.48 -3.10
N THR A 252 10.14 17.87 -3.93
CA THR A 252 11.56 17.81 -3.59
C THR A 252 12.29 19.09 -3.97
N THR A 253 13.29 19.48 -3.19
CA THR A 253 14.22 20.52 -3.64
C THR A 253 15.18 19.89 -4.64
N LYS A 254 15.35 20.51 -5.80
CA LYS A 254 16.22 20.02 -6.87
C LYS A 254 17.61 19.64 -6.33
N GLY A 255 17.97 18.37 -6.47
CA GLY A 255 19.26 17.82 -6.03
C GLY A 255 19.31 17.34 -4.56
N SER A 256 18.27 17.56 -3.75
CA SER A 256 18.28 17.17 -2.33
C SER A 256 17.98 15.68 -2.08
N ASN A 257 17.28 15.01 -2.99
CA ASN A 257 16.70 13.67 -2.78
C ASN A 257 15.85 13.55 -1.50
N ILE A 258 15.35 14.69 -0.98
CA ILE A 258 14.42 14.74 0.15
C ILE A 258 13.04 15.01 -0.42
N TYR A 259 12.14 14.05 -0.27
CA TYR A 259 10.76 14.15 -0.73
C TYR A 259 9.82 14.50 0.42
N ALA A 260 8.85 15.37 0.15
CA ALA A 260 7.72 15.70 1.01
C ALA A 260 6.63 14.63 0.93
N ASN A 261 5.79 14.55 1.97
CA ASN A 261 4.60 13.71 1.92
C ASN A 261 3.53 14.26 0.97
N SER A 262 3.42 15.59 0.88
CA SER A 262 2.51 16.28 -0.04
C SER A 262 3.16 16.39 -1.42
N TRP A 263 2.55 15.75 -2.43
CA TRP A 263 3.06 15.82 -3.81
C TRP A 263 2.60 17.07 -4.55
N VAL A 264 1.67 17.83 -3.99
CA VAL A 264 1.30 19.17 -4.47
C VAL A 264 2.22 20.27 -3.93
N GLY A 265 3.24 19.88 -3.16
CA GLY A 265 4.21 20.78 -2.53
C GLY A 265 3.71 21.41 -1.21
N PRO A 266 4.51 22.31 -0.62
CA PRO A 266 5.90 22.60 -1.00
C PRO A 266 6.87 21.45 -0.68
N PRO A 267 8.12 21.49 -1.17
CA PRO A 267 9.14 20.51 -0.80
C PRO A 267 9.43 20.45 0.70
N SER A 268 9.92 19.31 1.18
CA SER A 268 10.38 19.16 2.56
C SER A 268 11.86 19.51 2.67
N LEU A 269 12.22 20.24 3.72
CA LEU A 269 13.62 20.50 4.09
C LEU A 269 14.17 19.44 5.05
N SER A 270 13.34 18.52 5.53
CA SER A 270 13.72 17.50 6.49
C SER A 270 13.43 16.11 5.95
N PHE A 271 14.40 15.22 6.15
CA PHE A 271 14.27 13.82 5.81
C PHE A 271 13.24 13.15 6.73
N ALA A 272 12.27 12.49 6.13
CA ALA A 272 11.32 11.63 6.82
C ALA A 272 11.26 10.29 6.06
N PRO A 273 11.58 9.14 6.70
CA PRO A 273 11.60 7.85 6.03
C PRO A 273 10.28 7.53 5.32
N GLY A 274 9.14 7.78 5.97
CA GLY A 274 7.81 7.54 5.40
C GLY A 274 7.57 8.31 4.11
N ASN A 275 7.98 9.57 4.04
CA ASN A 275 7.85 10.38 2.83
C ASN A 275 8.72 9.85 1.69
N GLN A 276 9.93 9.37 2.02
CA GLN A 276 10.83 8.80 1.01
C GLN A 276 10.26 7.49 0.46
N THR A 277 9.73 6.63 1.35
CA THR A 277 9.05 5.39 0.95
C THR A 277 7.78 5.68 0.14
N ASN A 278 7.06 6.77 0.44
CA ASN A 278 5.90 7.17 -0.33
C ASN A 278 6.31 7.59 -1.75
N ALA A 279 7.33 8.43 -1.87
CA ALA A 279 7.83 8.94 -3.14
C ALA A 279 8.46 7.85 -4.03
N ILE A 280 9.27 6.94 -3.47
CA ILE A 280 9.99 5.93 -4.27
C ILE A 280 9.05 5.02 -5.05
N GLN A 281 7.84 4.76 -4.55
CA GLN A 281 6.87 3.91 -5.25
C GLN A 281 6.35 4.58 -6.54
N VAL A 282 6.22 5.90 -6.55
CA VAL A 282 5.94 6.66 -7.78
C VAL A 282 7.11 6.60 -8.73
N LEU A 283 8.32 6.84 -8.22
CA LEU A 283 9.54 6.85 -9.03
C LEU A 283 9.75 5.50 -9.72
N ILE A 284 9.49 4.38 -9.02
CA ILE A 284 9.57 3.04 -9.59
C ILE A 284 8.40 2.77 -10.54
N GLY A 285 7.17 3.12 -10.15
CA GLY A 285 5.97 2.88 -10.96
C GLY A 285 6.02 3.57 -12.32
N ALA A 286 6.67 4.73 -12.41
CA ALA A 286 6.79 5.49 -13.64
C ALA A 286 7.82 4.91 -14.64
N ILE A 287 8.84 4.16 -14.19
CA ILE A 287 9.90 3.61 -15.06
C ILE A 287 9.33 2.73 -16.18
N ASN A 288 8.24 2.01 -15.90
CA ASN A 288 7.63 1.12 -16.90
C ASN A 288 6.84 1.86 -17.99
N SER A 289 6.79 3.20 -17.95
CA SER A 289 5.99 4.02 -18.88
C SER A 289 6.68 4.31 -20.22
N ASP A 290 7.98 3.99 -20.35
CA ASP A 290 8.78 4.30 -21.55
C ASP A 290 8.35 3.56 -22.82
N ASN A 291 7.45 2.59 -22.70
CA ASN A 291 6.91 1.88 -23.86
C ASN A 291 5.72 2.60 -24.53
N VAL A 292 5.30 3.75 -24.00
CA VAL A 292 4.37 4.63 -24.72
C VAL A 292 5.21 5.39 -25.76
N THR A 293 5.32 4.81 -26.95
CA THR A 293 5.82 5.47 -28.14
C THR A 293 5.13 6.82 -28.23
N THR A 294 5.84 7.89 -27.87
CA THR A 294 5.36 9.27 -28.02
C THR A 294 4.84 9.37 -29.46
N PRO A 295 3.53 9.61 -29.68
CA PRO A 295 3.02 9.80 -31.02
C PRO A 295 3.81 10.97 -31.61
N SER A 296 4.68 10.63 -32.55
CA SER A 296 5.54 11.55 -33.28
C SER A 296 4.71 12.75 -33.71
N SER A 297 4.99 13.89 -33.08
CA SER A 297 4.70 15.25 -33.52
C SER A 297 3.55 15.35 -34.53
N ALA A 298 2.32 15.43 -34.03
CA ALA A 298 1.25 16.02 -34.83
C ALA A 298 1.72 17.44 -35.25
N PRO A 299 1.61 17.82 -36.53
CA PRO A 299 2.12 19.10 -37.00
C PRO A 299 1.42 20.23 -36.25
N SER A 300 2.22 21.08 -35.59
CA SER A 300 1.77 22.30 -34.95
C SER A 300 0.89 23.09 -35.91
N ALA A 301 -0.42 23.10 -35.64
CA ALA A 301 -1.31 24.06 -36.25
C ALA A 301 -0.86 25.45 -35.78
N SER A 302 -0.39 26.26 -36.72
CA SER A 302 0.03 27.63 -36.53
C SER A 302 -1.12 28.46 -35.94
N VAL A 303 -1.05 28.76 -34.64
CA VAL A 303 -1.92 29.73 -33.98
C VAL A 303 -1.53 31.12 -34.50
N PRO A 304 -2.46 31.94 -35.01
CA PRO A 304 -2.17 33.29 -35.45
C PRO A 304 -1.76 34.17 -34.27
N SER A 305 -0.62 34.84 -34.47
CA SER A 305 0.01 35.79 -33.56
C SER A 305 -0.96 36.91 -33.14
N PRO A 306 -1.22 37.14 -31.84
CA PRO A 306 -1.91 38.34 -31.40
C PRO A 306 -0.97 39.56 -31.49
N SER A 307 -1.43 40.58 -32.21
CA SER A 307 -0.76 41.86 -32.41
C SER A 307 -0.22 42.46 -31.11
N ALA A 308 1.05 42.82 -31.14
CA ALA A 308 1.74 43.55 -30.08
C ALA A 308 1.04 44.89 -29.80
N SER A 309 0.58 45.08 -28.57
CA SER A 309 0.24 46.39 -28.02
C SER A 309 1.46 46.91 -27.26
N ASN A 310 1.99 48.05 -27.71
CA ASN A 310 3.08 48.79 -27.08
C ASN A 310 2.67 49.23 -25.67
N PHE A 311 3.27 48.63 -24.65
CA PHE A 311 3.26 49.15 -23.28
C PHE A 311 4.63 49.73 -22.94
N SER A 312 4.65 51.02 -22.62
CA SER A 312 5.80 51.76 -22.14
C SER A 312 6.24 51.27 -20.76
N PRO A 313 7.56 51.22 -20.47
CA PRO A 313 8.07 50.76 -19.17
C PRO A 313 7.84 51.79 -18.06
N PRO A 314 7.35 51.39 -16.86
CA PRO A 314 7.30 52.26 -15.70
C PRO A 314 8.70 52.43 -15.07
N SER A 315 8.94 53.63 -14.55
CA SER A 315 10.20 54.09 -13.95
C SER A 315 10.61 53.31 -12.69
N PRO A 316 11.93 53.24 -12.37
CA PRO A 316 12.44 52.48 -11.24
C PRO A 316 12.10 53.14 -9.89
N PRO A 317 11.72 52.36 -8.86
CA PRO A 317 11.48 52.87 -7.50
C PRO A 317 12.79 53.17 -6.75
N PRO A 318 12.77 54.11 -5.78
CA PRO A 318 13.96 54.54 -5.04
C PRO A 318 14.45 53.51 -4.01
N PRO A 319 15.75 53.55 -3.65
CA PRO A 319 16.39 52.56 -2.79
C PRO A 319 15.98 52.70 -1.32
N HIS A 320 15.43 51.62 -0.74
CA HIS A 320 15.14 51.52 0.68
C HIS A 320 16.39 51.12 1.48
N LYS A 321 16.72 51.92 2.49
CA LYS A 321 17.80 51.65 3.47
C LYS A 321 17.32 50.60 4.46
N SER A 322 17.98 49.44 4.50
CA SER A 322 17.83 48.45 5.56
C SER A 322 18.73 48.80 6.75
N SER A 323 18.16 48.85 7.95
CA SER A 323 18.92 48.93 9.20
C SER A 323 19.04 47.51 9.77
N SER A 324 20.25 47.11 10.15
CA SER A 324 20.57 45.75 10.54
C SER A 324 20.34 45.55 12.05
N HIS A 325 19.31 44.78 12.40
CA HIS A 325 19.03 44.37 13.78
C HIS A 325 19.91 43.17 14.20
N VAL A 326 21.23 43.32 14.09
CA VAL A 326 22.20 42.27 14.47
C VAL A 326 22.20 42.02 15.99
N GLY A 327 21.86 43.03 16.79
CA GLY A 327 21.88 42.94 18.26
C GLY A 327 20.86 41.97 18.87
N ALA A 328 19.69 41.80 18.24
CA ALA A 328 18.63 40.93 18.78
C ALA A 328 18.91 39.44 18.55
N ILE A 329 19.60 39.09 17.46
CA ILE A 329 19.89 37.70 17.08
C ILE A 329 21.02 37.13 17.95
N VAL A 330 22.02 37.94 18.30
CA VAL A 330 23.14 37.50 19.14
C VAL A 330 22.73 37.33 20.61
N GLY A 331 21.76 38.12 21.09
CA GLY A 331 21.24 37.98 22.47
C GLY A 331 20.42 36.71 22.70
N GLY A 332 19.63 36.29 21.70
CA GLY A 332 18.77 35.11 21.80
C GLY A 332 19.53 33.79 21.82
N THR A 333 20.62 33.67 21.07
CA THR A 333 21.39 32.42 20.95
C THR A 333 22.14 32.07 22.23
N LEU A 334 22.74 33.07 22.89
CA LEU A 334 23.46 32.86 24.16
C LEU A 334 22.50 32.50 25.31
N GLY A 335 21.33 33.12 25.36
CA GLY A 335 20.29 32.77 26.34
C GLY A 335 19.72 31.37 26.13
N GLY A 336 19.48 30.98 24.88
CA GLY A 336 18.97 29.65 24.53
C GLY A 336 19.93 28.52 24.92
N LEU A 337 21.22 28.68 24.66
CA LEU A 337 22.23 27.66 25.00
C LEU A 337 22.36 27.44 26.51
N ALA A 338 22.25 28.51 27.32
CA ALA A 338 22.27 28.38 28.78
C ALA A 338 21.06 27.60 29.32
N LEU A 339 19.85 27.88 28.79
CA LEU A 339 18.63 27.18 29.20
C LEU A 339 18.67 25.68 28.80
N LEU A 340 19.21 25.39 27.63
CA LEU A 340 19.36 24.03 27.11
C LEU A 340 20.35 23.21 27.96
N GLY A 341 21.46 23.82 28.38
CA GLY A 341 22.40 23.20 29.30
C GLY A 341 21.77 22.83 30.66
N ILE A 342 20.92 23.70 31.21
CA ILE A 342 20.21 23.44 32.47
C ILE A 342 19.23 22.27 32.30
N LEU A 343 18.47 22.22 31.20
CA LEU A 343 17.52 21.13 30.93
C LEU A 343 18.20 19.77 30.78
N VAL A 344 19.34 19.73 30.08
CA VAL A 344 20.16 18.51 29.95
C VAL A 344 20.71 18.08 31.31
N GLY A 345 21.19 19.01 32.13
CA GLY A 345 21.64 18.73 33.49
C GLY A 345 20.55 18.11 34.37
N ILE A 346 19.32 18.64 34.33
CA ILE A 346 18.17 18.11 35.06
C ILE A 346 17.82 16.69 34.58
N LEU A 347 17.85 16.44 33.26
CA LEU A 347 17.57 15.12 32.69
C LEU A 347 18.61 14.08 33.13
N LEU A 348 19.90 14.43 33.10
CA LEU A 348 20.97 13.54 33.55
C LEU A 348 20.89 13.26 35.05
N TRP A 349 20.56 14.27 35.86
CA TRP A 349 20.38 14.10 37.30
C TRP A 349 19.19 13.18 37.64
N ARG A 350 18.06 13.31 36.93
CA ARG A 350 16.90 12.40 37.09
C ARG A 350 17.24 10.97 36.68
N ARG A 351 18.03 10.80 35.61
CA ARG A 351 18.51 9.48 35.16
C ARG A 351 19.42 8.83 36.20
N HIS A 352 20.33 9.60 36.79
CA HIS A 352 21.25 9.09 37.81
C HIS A 352 20.52 8.66 39.08
N ARG A 353 19.51 9.42 39.53
CA ARG A 353 18.66 9.00 40.67
C ARG A 353 17.90 7.70 40.40
N ALA A 354 17.34 7.53 39.19
CA ALA A 354 16.60 6.32 38.84
C ALA A 354 17.49 5.06 38.79
N GLN A 355 18.80 5.21 38.59
CA GLN A 355 19.74 4.10 38.61
C GLN A 355 20.12 3.69 40.05
N GLN A 356 20.25 4.65 40.97
CA GLN A 356 20.59 4.34 42.37
C GLN A 356 19.52 3.52 43.09
N ASP A 357 18.24 3.66 42.71
CA ASP A 357 17.16 2.85 43.30
C ASP A 357 17.18 1.37 42.83
N ARG A 358 17.92 1.05 41.76
CA ARG A 358 18.00 -0.34 41.23
C ARG A 358 19.09 -1.18 41.89
N ASP A 359 20.10 -0.58 42.49
CA ASP A 359 21.23 -1.32 43.09
C ASP A 359 20.95 -1.87 44.50
N MET A 360 19.80 -1.55 45.12
CA MET A 360 19.45 -2.08 46.45
C MET A 360 18.67 -3.40 46.44
N THR A 361 18.31 -3.95 45.29
CA THR A 361 17.54 -5.20 45.21
C THR A 361 18.17 -6.21 44.25
N ILE A 362 19.33 -6.78 44.59
CA ILE A 362 19.74 -8.16 44.22
C ILE A 362 20.79 -8.61 45.25
N LYS A 363 20.34 -9.33 46.28
CA LYS A 363 21.11 -10.40 46.91
C LYS A 363 20.26 -11.66 46.75
N GLN A 364 20.55 -12.45 45.70
CA GLN A 364 20.00 -13.79 45.56
C GLN A 364 21.16 -14.80 45.39
N PRO A 365 21.09 -15.99 46.00
CA PRO A 365 22.21 -16.91 46.09
C PRO A 365 22.49 -17.65 44.79
N HIS A 366 23.76 -18.01 44.61
CA HIS A 366 24.31 -18.77 43.50
C HIS A 366 23.54 -20.06 43.17
N SER A 367 23.20 -20.22 41.88
CA SER A 367 22.75 -21.46 41.25
C SER A 367 23.80 -21.91 40.23
N PRO A 368 24.12 -23.22 40.12
CA PRO A 368 25.29 -23.70 39.39
C PRO A 368 25.18 -23.58 37.86
N GLU A 369 26.35 -23.37 37.28
CA GLU A 369 26.67 -22.99 35.91
C GLU A 369 26.27 -24.05 34.87
N ALA A 370 25.47 -23.65 33.88
CA ALA A 370 25.13 -24.45 32.71
C ALA A 370 26.14 -24.22 31.55
N PRO A 371 26.38 -25.22 30.69
CA PRO A 371 27.42 -25.17 29.67
C PRO A 371 27.18 -24.06 28.64
N ARG A 372 28.24 -23.31 28.32
CA ARG A 372 28.23 -22.25 27.30
C ARG A 372 28.11 -22.85 25.90
N ILE A 373 26.97 -22.62 25.26
CA ILE A 373 26.72 -22.92 23.85
C ILE A 373 27.32 -21.79 22.99
N ASN A 374 28.06 -22.17 21.95
CA ASN A 374 28.77 -21.26 21.04
C ASN A 374 27.79 -20.66 20.01
N PRO A 375 27.64 -19.32 19.90
CA PRO A 375 26.60 -18.66 19.10
C PRO A 375 26.79 -18.70 17.58
N PHE A 376 27.79 -19.42 17.05
CA PHE A 376 28.10 -19.48 15.62
C PHE A 376 27.72 -20.81 14.93
N ASP A 377 27.10 -21.76 15.65
CA ASP A 377 26.77 -23.10 15.11
C ASP A 377 25.24 -23.30 15.01
N LEU A 378 24.54 -22.42 14.29
CA LEU A 378 23.14 -22.63 13.90
C LEU A 378 23.08 -23.27 12.52
N ARG A 379 23.19 -24.61 12.51
CA ARG A 379 22.68 -25.41 11.39
C ARG A 379 21.16 -25.22 11.35
N PHE A 380 20.62 -24.92 10.17
CA PHE A 380 19.18 -24.76 9.89
C PHE A 380 18.33 -26.05 10.07
N ALA A 381 18.82 -27.03 10.82
CA ALA A 381 18.15 -28.32 11.02
C ALA A 381 17.01 -28.27 12.04
N ASP A 382 16.95 -27.23 12.90
CA ASP A 382 16.00 -27.14 14.02
C ASP A 382 14.96 -26.02 13.85
N VAL A 383 14.50 -25.76 12.62
CA VAL A 383 13.19 -25.11 12.46
C VAL A 383 12.16 -26.15 12.89
N PRO A 384 11.25 -25.87 13.85
CA PRO A 384 10.14 -26.78 14.12
C PRO A 384 9.48 -27.07 12.78
N SER A 385 9.49 -28.33 12.36
CA SER A 385 8.82 -28.75 11.14
C SER A 385 7.42 -28.15 11.18
N MET A 386 7.10 -27.27 10.22
CA MET A 386 5.71 -26.88 9.98
C MET A 386 4.86 -28.15 10.07
N PRO A 387 3.69 -28.12 10.73
CA PRO A 387 2.82 -29.28 10.78
C PRO A 387 2.71 -29.82 9.35
N PRO A 388 2.90 -31.14 9.15
CA PRO A 388 2.96 -31.73 7.83
C PRO A 388 1.76 -31.23 7.04
N ARG A 389 2.02 -30.77 5.82
CA ARG A 389 1.07 -30.30 4.80
C ARG A 389 -0.12 -31.28 4.72
N THR A 390 -1.12 -31.11 5.58
CA THR A 390 -2.36 -31.87 5.50
C THR A 390 -3.18 -31.19 4.44
N THR A 391 -3.18 -31.76 3.24
CA THR A 391 -4.05 -31.43 2.11
C THR A 391 -5.52 -31.77 2.43
N GLU A 392 -6.06 -31.31 3.56
CA GLU A 392 -7.49 -31.35 3.89
C GLU A 392 -8.18 -30.04 3.49
N PHE A 393 -7.77 -29.48 2.35
CA PHE A 393 -8.51 -28.42 1.68
C PHE A 393 -8.82 -28.86 0.25
N ASN A 394 -9.63 -29.93 0.10
CA ASN A 394 -10.25 -30.24 -1.20
C ASN A 394 -11.49 -31.14 -1.06
N SER A 395 -12.67 -30.53 -1.15
CA SER A 395 -13.76 -30.97 -2.04
C SER A 395 -14.93 -29.98 -1.95
N PHE A 396 -14.92 -28.97 -2.83
CA PHE A 396 -16.16 -28.34 -3.28
C PHE A 396 -16.30 -28.63 -4.77
N SER A 397 -16.99 -29.72 -5.06
CA SER A 397 -17.49 -30.04 -6.41
C SER A 397 -18.67 -29.13 -6.73
N ASN A 398 -18.68 -28.64 -7.97
CA ASN A 398 -19.74 -27.87 -8.61
C ASN A 398 -21.16 -28.35 -8.23
N GLY A 399 -21.89 -27.53 -7.48
CA GLY A 399 -23.32 -27.69 -7.30
C GLY A 399 -24.09 -27.16 -8.51
N HIS A 400 -24.60 -28.06 -9.34
CA HIS A 400 -25.72 -27.76 -10.24
C HIS A 400 -26.98 -27.43 -9.42
N PRO A 401 -27.86 -26.53 -9.88
CA PRO A 401 -29.14 -26.27 -9.21
C PRO A 401 -30.07 -27.50 -9.32
N PRO A 402 -30.96 -27.73 -8.33
CA PRO A 402 -31.86 -28.87 -8.37
C PRO A 402 -32.88 -28.71 -9.50
N SER A 403 -32.95 -29.76 -10.32
CA SER A 403 -33.97 -29.95 -11.35
C SER A 403 -35.35 -30.07 -10.69
N VAL A 404 -36.26 -29.17 -11.06
CA VAL A 404 -37.67 -29.19 -10.65
C VAL A 404 -38.32 -30.42 -11.27
N THR A 405 -38.68 -31.39 -10.43
CA THR A 405 -39.49 -32.54 -10.84
C THR A 405 -40.95 -32.09 -10.93
N GLN A 406 -41.52 -32.16 -12.14
CA GLN A 406 -42.95 -32.03 -12.38
C GLN A 406 -43.70 -33.16 -11.67
N GLY A 407 -44.46 -32.82 -10.64
CA GLY A 407 -45.47 -33.67 -10.03
C GLY A 407 -46.86 -33.19 -10.45
N SER A 408 -47.48 -33.93 -11.35
CA SER A 408 -48.86 -33.77 -11.79
C SER A 408 -49.84 -34.11 -10.66
N THR A 409 -50.71 -33.17 -10.28
CA THR A 409 -52.01 -33.47 -9.67
C THR A 409 -53.04 -32.43 -10.09
N SER A 410 -54.09 -32.90 -10.78
CA SER A 410 -55.37 -32.20 -10.98
C SER A 410 -56.01 -31.82 -9.65
N PRO A 411 -56.89 -30.80 -9.62
CA PRO A 411 -58.31 -31.13 -9.71
C PRO A 411 -59.16 -30.16 -10.56
N SER A 412 -60.08 -30.79 -11.30
CA SER A 412 -61.50 -30.44 -11.49
C SER A 412 -61.95 -28.98 -11.41
N GLN A 413 -62.36 -28.49 -12.59
CA GLN A 413 -63.55 -27.68 -12.89
C GLN A 413 -64.39 -27.16 -11.71
N THR A 414 -64.66 -25.85 -11.74
CA THR A 414 -66.04 -25.36 -11.75
C THR A 414 -66.12 -24.00 -12.44
N ASP A 415 -67.10 -23.92 -13.34
CA ASP A 415 -67.54 -22.78 -14.12
C ASP A 415 -67.90 -21.55 -13.29
N GLY A 416 -67.84 -20.36 -13.92
CA GLY A 416 -68.69 -19.25 -13.48
C GLY A 416 -68.21 -17.85 -13.83
N GLY A 417 -68.39 -17.45 -15.09
CA GLY A 417 -69.15 -16.23 -15.39
C GLY A 417 -68.57 -14.84 -15.08
N THR A 418 -68.35 -14.14 -16.20
CA THR A 418 -68.95 -12.82 -16.49
C THR A 418 -68.08 -11.56 -16.32
N MET A 419 -67.97 -10.87 -17.45
CA MET A 419 -67.34 -9.58 -17.70
C MET A 419 -67.92 -8.45 -16.83
N GLY A 420 -67.06 -7.49 -16.51
CA GLY A 420 -67.44 -6.19 -15.99
C GLY A 420 -66.33 -5.16 -16.20
N THR A 421 -66.27 -4.58 -17.38
CA THR A 421 -65.47 -3.39 -17.70
C THR A 421 -66.12 -2.13 -17.10
N SER A 422 -65.38 -1.42 -16.25
CA SER A 422 -65.50 0.02 -15.98
C SER A 422 -64.17 0.42 -15.32
N GLY A 423 -63.52 1.55 -15.57
CA GLY A 423 -63.99 2.80 -16.12
C GLY A 423 -63.39 3.91 -15.25
N GLY A 424 -62.23 4.40 -15.64
CA GLY A 424 -61.90 5.81 -15.47
C GLY A 424 -61.01 6.26 -14.29
N PRO A 425 -60.47 7.50 -14.39
CA PRO A 425 -59.13 7.87 -13.93
C PRO A 425 -59.12 9.03 -12.91
N TYR A 426 -58.13 9.14 -12.04
CA TYR A 426 -57.64 10.33 -11.30
C TYR A 426 -56.50 9.81 -10.40
N GLY A 427 -55.40 10.47 -10.09
CA GLY A 427 -54.94 11.83 -10.30
C GLY A 427 -53.50 11.94 -9.79
N SER A 428 -52.87 13.01 -10.21
CA SER A 428 -51.49 13.47 -10.03
C SER A 428 -51.04 13.81 -8.59
N THR A 429 -49.73 14.07 -8.47
CA THR A 429 -48.96 14.75 -7.39
C THR A 429 -48.61 13.87 -6.18
N SER A 430 -47.40 13.85 -5.63
CA SER A 430 -46.60 15.00 -5.21
C SER A 430 -45.13 14.58 -4.99
N SER A 431 -44.22 15.30 -5.63
CA SER A 431 -42.82 15.43 -5.25
C SER A 431 -42.69 16.16 -3.91
N GLY A 432 -41.94 15.59 -2.96
CA GLY A 432 -41.63 16.21 -1.68
C GLY A 432 -40.18 15.87 -1.27
N PRO A 433 -39.42 16.83 -0.73
CA PRO A 433 -37.96 16.75 -0.62
C PRO A 433 -37.54 16.06 0.68
N TYR A 434 -36.59 15.12 0.59
CA TYR A 434 -35.91 14.64 1.80
C TYR A 434 -34.80 15.62 2.17
N GLY A 435 -34.97 16.19 3.36
CA GLY A 435 -34.09 17.17 3.96
C GLY A 435 -32.76 16.61 4.41
N SER A 436 -31.76 17.49 4.31
CA SER A 436 -30.62 17.67 5.20
C SER A 436 -30.56 16.76 6.43
N ALA A 437 -29.69 15.76 6.39
CA ALA A 437 -29.19 15.11 7.59
C ALA A 437 -28.05 15.96 8.18
N GLN A 438 -28.24 16.33 9.45
CA GLN A 438 -27.29 17.06 10.29
C GLN A 438 -25.96 16.29 10.39
N THR A 439 -24.88 17.02 10.14
CA THR A 439 -23.51 16.67 10.48
C THR A 439 -23.37 16.62 12.00
N SER A 440 -23.46 15.42 12.58
CA SER A 440 -22.95 15.15 13.92
C SER A 440 -21.44 14.95 13.81
N GLY A 441 -20.69 15.92 14.34
CA GLY A 441 -19.24 15.87 14.42
C GLY A 441 -18.80 14.76 15.37
N GLY A 442 -18.39 13.62 14.81
CA GLY A 442 -17.51 12.66 15.45
C GLY A 442 -16.04 13.07 15.22
N PRO A 443 -15.11 12.74 16.14
CA PRO A 443 -13.74 13.21 16.05
C PRO A 443 -13.06 12.63 14.81
N SER A 444 -12.51 13.54 13.99
CA SER A 444 -11.52 13.25 12.97
C SER A 444 -10.45 12.36 13.60
N MET A 445 -10.40 11.08 13.22
CA MET A 445 -9.32 10.20 13.59
C MET A 445 -8.05 10.78 12.97
N GLY A 446 -7.18 11.28 13.85
CA GLY A 446 -5.84 11.69 13.51
C GLY A 446 -5.16 10.57 12.74
N GLU A 447 -4.68 10.95 11.57
CA GLU A 447 -3.57 10.39 10.81
C GLU A 447 -2.59 9.66 11.73
N VAL A 448 -2.80 8.36 11.92
CA VAL A 448 -1.74 7.45 12.38
C VAL A 448 -0.87 7.22 11.16
N ALA A 449 -0.05 8.22 10.82
CA ALA A 449 1.24 7.91 10.26
C ALA A 449 1.88 6.95 11.25
N SER A 450 2.12 5.70 10.86
CA SER A 450 2.89 4.73 11.62
C SER A 450 4.33 5.24 11.76
N GLY A 451 4.51 6.23 12.62
CA GLY A 451 5.76 6.81 13.08
C GLY A 451 6.03 6.38 14.51
N VAL A 452 5.93 5.08 14.78
CA VAL A 452 6.54 4.48 15.98
C VAL A 452 7.77 3.72 15.51
N LEU A 453 8.85 4.45 15.26
CA LEU A 453 10.19 3.88 15.16
C LEU A 453 10.89 4.08 16.50
N TYR A 454 11.29 2.96 17.10
CA TYR A 454 12.13 2.94 18.30
C TYR A 454 13.46 3.68 18.04
N PRO A 455 13.92 4.58 18.93
CA PRO A 455 15.22 5.21 18.79
C PRO A 455 16.28 4.23 19.32
N GLY A 456 17.08 3.65 18.41
CA GLY A 456 18.18 2.78 18.83
C GLY A 456 19.09 2.36 17.67
N MET A 457 20.25 3.01 17.61
CA MET A 457 21.47 2.60 16.90
C MET A 457 21.51 2.78 15.38
N MET A 458 21.87 3.99 14.95
CA MET A 458 22.85 4.18 13.87
C MET A 458 23.95 5.07 14.43
N ASN A 459 25.07 4.47 14.86
CA ASN A 459 26.31 5.21 15.01
C ASN A 459 26.90 5.37 13.61
N SER A 460 27.03 6.62 13.17
CA SER A 460 27.77 7.03 12.00
C SER A 460 29.24 6.66 12.20
N HIS A 461 29.74 5.71 11.42
CA HIS A 461 31.15 5.69 11.07
C HIS A 461 31.31 6.48 9.77
N ASP A 462 32.14 7.52 9.83
CA ASP A 462 32.52 8.37 8.71
C ASP A 462 33.01 7.51 7.53
N ALA A 463 32.23 7.49 6.45
CA ALA A 463 32.69 7.02 5.15
C ALA A 463 33.12 8.26 4.36
N ALA A 464 34.41 8.32 4.04
CA ALA A 464 34.99 9.34 3.20
C ALA A 464 34.24 9.46 1.86
N GLU A 465 34.02 10.70 1.44
CA GLU A 465 33.48 11.06 0.13
C GLU A 465 34.47 10.60 -0.96
N ASP A 466 34.10 9.55 -1.70
CA ASP A 466 34.74 9.24 -2.99
C ASP A 466 33.91 9.89 -4.10
N GLU A 467 34.57 10.69 -4.94
CA GLU A 467 34.00 11.34 -6.11
C GLU A 467 33.33 10.35 -7.08
N PRO A 468 32.29 10.80 -7.82
CA PRO A 468 31.59 9.95 -8.78
C PRO A 468 32.50 9.57 -9.96
N PRO A 469 32.38 8.34 -10.49
CA PRO A 469 33.18 7.90 -11.63
C PRO A 469 32.83 8.69 -12.89
N GLU A 470 33.86 9.19 -13.58
CA GLU A 470 33.75 9.75 -14.93
C GLU A 470 33.15 8.72 -15.91
N TYR A 471 32.15 9.16 -16.67
CA TYR A 471 31.56 8.41 -17.78
C TYR A 471 32.34 8.69 -19.06
N PRO A 472 32.73 7.68 -19.86
CA PRO A 472 33.31 7.93 -21.17
C PRO A 472 32.24 8.47 -22.14
N ALA A 473 32.57 9.57 -22.82
CA ALA A 473 31.77 10.13 -23.90
C ALA A 473 31.61 9.10 -25.03
N THR A 474 30.38 8.83 -25.42
CA THR A 474 30.06 8.02 -26.60
C THR A 474 30.40 8.78 -27.88
N GLU A 475 31.42 8.34 -28.60
CA GLU A 475 31.71 8.75 -29.98
C GLU A 475 30.67 8.15 -30.93
N THR A 476 29.95 9.04 -31.62
CA THR A 476 29.06 8.71 -32.73
C THR A 476 29.87 8.59 -34.03
N SER A 477 30.15 7.37 -34.49
CA SER A 477 30.68 7.16 -35.85
C SER A 477 29.58 6.65 -36.80
N HIS A 478 29.00 7.56 -37.57
CA HIS A 478 28.32 7.22 -38.82
C HIS A 478 29.37 6.83 -39.88
N SER A 479 29.29 5.60 -40.40
CA SER A 479 29.92 5.28 -41.68
C SER A 479 28.96 4.48 -42.56
N ARG A 480 28.44 5.21 -43.54
CA ARG A 480 27.62 4.76 -44.66
C ARG A 480 28.56 4.16 -45.71
N ARG A 481 28.44 2.88 -46.04
CA ARG A 481 29.04 2.32 -47.27
C ARG A 481 28.03 1.50 -48.06
N HIS A 482 27.65 2.08 -49.19
CA HIS A 482 27.15 1.39 -50.36
C HIS A 482 28.11 0.26 -50.77
N ASN A 483 27.56 -0.87 -51.18
CA ASN A 483 28.02 -1.60 -52.36
C ASN A 483 26.89 -2.46 -52.90
N GLY A 484 26.50 -2.18 -54.14
CA GLY A 484 25.70 -3.09 -54.94
C GLY A 484 26.55 -4.25 -55.46
N LYS A 485 25.91 -5.37 -55.74
CA LYS A 485 26.39 -6.38 -56.68
C LYS A 485 25.23 -7.09 -57.34
N THR A 486 25.28 -7.07 -58.65
CA THR A 486 24.46 -7.75 -59.66
C THR A 486 24.93 -9.18 -59.92
N ALA A 487 24.01 -9.97 -60.49
CA ALA A 487 24.13 -11.31 -61.12
C ALA A 487 24.50 -12.48 -60.20
N SER A 488 23.82 -13.63 -60.23
CA SER A 488 23.19 -14.32 -61.37
C SER A 488 21.99 -15.17 -60.95
#